data_AF-A0A6A5N4U2-F1
#
_entry.id   AF-A0A6A5N4U2-F1
#
_cell.length_a   1.000
_cell.length_b   1.000
_cell.length_c   1.000
_cell.angle_alpha   90.00
_cell.angle_beta   90.00
_cell.angle_gamma   90.00
#
_symmetry.space_group_name_H-M   'P 1'
#
loop_
_entity.id
_entity.type
_entity.pdbx_description
1 polymer ?
#
loop_
_entity_poly.entity_id
_entity_poly.type
_entity_poly.pdbx_seq_one_letter_code
_entity_poly.pdbx_strand_id
1 'polypeptide(L)' 'MGSLLLNQIKKQTTNFLQEKYKSARITFTDVTEVELLAEEATNKDDCSPDAKTMTRIAEASFDVDEYWRIVDVLHRRHAS' A
#
# COMPACT_ATOMS: atom_id res chain seq x y z
N MET A 1 7.56 -33.52 -1.04
CA MET A 1 7.48 -32.64 0.15
C MET A 1 8.43 -31.44 0.12
N GLY A 2 9.58 -31.48 -0.58
CA GLY A 2 10.53 -30.33 -0.63
C GLY A 2 10.07 -29.08 -1.41
N SER A 3 9.22 -29.22 -2.43
CA SER A 3 8.72 -28.08 -3.24
C SER A 3 7.80 -27.12 -2.45
N LEU A 4 6.99 -27.65 -1.51
CA LEU A 4 6.09 -26.83 -0.69
C LEU A 4 6.85 -25.94 0.31
N LEU A 5 7.94 -26.45 0.89
CA LEU A 5 8.80 -25.69 1.80
C LEU A 5 9.50 -24.53 1.10
N LEU A 6 10.03 -24.75 -0.12
CA LEU A 6 10.67 -23.69 -0.91
C LEU A 6 9.69 -22.59 -1.29
N ASN A 7 8.44 -22.94 -1.63
CA ASN A 7 7.40 -21.96 -1.95
C ASN A 7 6.97 -21.14 -0.72
N GLN A 8 6.89 -21.75 0.47
CA GLN A 8 6.62 -21.01 1.71
C GLN A 8 7.75 -20.05 2.07
N ILE A 9 9.00 -20.50 1.97
CA ILE A 9 10.18 -19.67 2.22
C ILE A 9 10.19 -18.50 1.23
N LYS A 10 10.04 -18.77 -0.08
CA LYS A 10 9.98 -17.74 -1.11
C LYS A 10 8.90 -16.70 -0.82
N LYS A 11 7.68 -17.13 -0.44
CA LYS A 11 6.56 -16.24 -0.10
C LYS A 11 6.85 -15.40 1.14
N GLN A 12 7.44 -16.00 2.19
CA GLN A 12 7.85 -15.25 3.38
C GLN A 12 8.91 -14.21 3.05
N THR A 13 9.92 -14.56 2.23
CA THR A 13 11.01 -13.64 1.89
C THR A 13 10.52 -12.50 1.00
N THR A 14 9.61 -12.75 0.05
CA THR A 14 9.03 -11.68 -0.78
C THR A 14 8.20 -10.71 0.05
N ASN A 15 7.35 -11.21 0.96
CA ASN A 15 6.56 -10.35 1.83
C ASN A 15 7.47 -9.52 2.75
N PHE A 16 8.50 -10.15 3.34
CA PHE A 16 9.45 -9.44 4.20
C PHE A 16 10.23 -8.35 3.46
N LEU A 17 10.68 -8.62 2.23
CA LEU A 17 11.37 -7.62 1.40
C LEU A 17 10.43 -6.48 1.00
N GLN A 18 9.17 -6.77 0.68
CA GLN A 18 8.16 -5.76 0.38
C GLN A 18 7.87 -4.88 1.60
N GLU A 19 7.73 -5.45 2.79
CA GLU A 19 7.56 -4.68 4.03
C GLU A 19 8.78 -3.81 4.33
N LYS A 20 10.00 -4.34 4.13
CA LYS A 20 11.24 -3.56 4.29
C LYS A 20 11.35 -2.43 3.27
N TYR A 21 10.92 -2.65 2.03
CA TYR A 21 10.87 -1.61 1.00
C TYR A 21 9.82 -0.55 1.33
N LYS A 22 8.60 -0.93 1.75
CA LYS A 22 7.53 -0.01 2.19
C LYS A 22 8.02 0.84 3.37
N SER A 23 8.61 0.22 4.38
CA SER A 23 9.17 0.90 5.55
C SER A 23 10.33 1.83 5.20
N ALA A 24 11.26 1.39 4.34
CA ALA A 24 12.35 2.23 3.85
C ALA A 24 11.81 3.40 3.03
N ARG A 25 10.80 3.20 2.19
CA ARG A 25 10.18 4.29 1.43
C ARG A 25 9.52 5.31 2.37
N ILE A 26 8.77 4.87 3.38
CA ILE A 26 8.21 5.78 4.40
C ILE A 26 9.31 6.55 5.16
N THR A 27 10.43 5.89 5.45
CA THR A 27 11.50 6.48 6.27
C THR A 27 12.43 7.41 5.48
N PHE A 28 12.67 7.10 4.21
CA PHE A 28 13.66 7.77 3.36
C PHE A 28 13.05 8.71 2.31
N THR A 29 11.75 8.59 2.05
CA THR A 29 10.99 9.53 1.22
C THR A 29 9.86 10.09 2.07
N ASP A 30 9.43 11.34 1.85
CA ASP A 30 8.27 11.93 2.53
C ASP A 30 6.97 11.23 2.08
N VAL A 31 6.88 9.90 2.09
CA VAL A 31 5.70 9.11 1.70
C VAL A 31 5.07 8.57 2.98
N THR A 32 3.79 8.83 3.18
CA THR A 32 3.07 8.43 4.40
C THR A 32 2.45 7.04 4.27
N GLU A 33 2.09 6.40 5.40
CA GLU A 33 1.41 5.09 5.40
C GLU A 33 0.10 5.15 4.59
N VAL A 34 -0.66 6.23 4.72
CA VAL A 34 -1.92 6.41 3.98
C VAL A 34 -1.72 6.54 2.47
N GLU A 35 -0.63 7.17 2.02
CA GLU A 35 -0.30 7.26 0.60
C GLU A 35 -0.03 5.87 0.00
N LEU A 36 0.67 5.00 0.74
CA LEU A 36 0.87 3.60 0.33
C LEU A 36 -0.44 2.80 0.30
N LEU A 37 -1.32 3.01 1.29
CA LEU A 37 -2.63 2.34 1.32
C LEU A 37 -3.49 2.78 0.15
N ALA A 38 -3.49 4.07 -0.20
CA ALA A 38 -4.20 4.60 -1.37
C ALA A 38 -3.62 4.05 -2.68
N GLU A 39 -2.29 3.94 -2.80
CA GLU A 39 -1.63 3.33 -3.95
C GLU A 39 -1.97 1.85 -4.10
N GLU A 40 -2.02 1.09 -3.02
CA GLU A 40 -2.37 -0.33 -3.04
C GLU A 40 -3.86 -0.51 -3.39
N ALA A 41 -4.74 0.27 -2.75
CA ALA A 41 -6.19 0.20 -2.96
C ALA A 41 -6.63 0.57 -4.38
N THR A 42 -5.80 1.34 -5.09
CA THR A 42 -6.06 1.76 -6.49
C THR A 42 -5.22 0.97 -7.50
N ASN A 43 -4.56 -0.11 -7.07
CA ASN A 43 -3.74 -0.94 -7.96
C ASN A 43 -4.61 -1.62 -9.03
N LYS A 44 -4.00 -1.93 -10.19
CA LYS A 44 -4.70 -2.52 -11.35
C LYS A 44 -5.07 -4.00 -11.16
N ASP A 45 -4.74 -4.59 -10.02
CA ASP A 45 -5.18 -5.93 -9.70
C ASP A 45 -6.68 -5.91 -9.36
N ASP A 46 -7.45 -6.89 -9.85
CA ASP A 46 -8.92 -6.99 -9.67
C ASP A 46 -9.37 -7.16 -8.20
N CYS A 47 -8.44 -7.13 -7.24
CA CYS A 47 -8.78 -7.25 -5.83
C CYS A 47 -9.26 -5.90 -5.29
N SER A 48 -10.57 -5.79 -5.06
CA SER A 48 -11.12 -4.66 -4.30
C SER A 48 -10.43 -4.54 -2.93
N PRO A 49 -10.12 -3.32 -2.47
CA PRO A 49 -9.53 -3.11 -1.16
C PRO A 49 -10.46 -3.60 -0.06
N ASP A 50 -9.90 -4.17 1.00
CA ASP A 50 -10.69 -4.63 2.14
C ASP A 50 -11.28 -3.45 2.94
N ALA A 51 -12.35 -3.74 3.70
CA ALA A 51 -13.05 -2.71 4.47
C ALA A 51 -12.14 -2.01 5.49
N LYS A 52 -11.17 -2.73 6.06
CA LYS A 52 -10.23 -2.18 7.05
C LYS A 52 -9.30 -1.14 6.42
N THR A 53 -8.83 -1.40 5.20
CA THR A 53 -8.02 -0.50 4.41
C THR A 53 -8.81 0.74 4.04
N MET A 54 -10.06 0.56 3.59
CA MET A 54 -10.95 1.68 3.27
C MET A 54 -11.28 2.54 4.49
N THR A 55 -11.50 1.94 5.67
CA THR A 55 -11.70 2.70 6.91
C THR A 55 -10.47 3.54 7.26
N ARG A 56 -9.26 2.98 7.17
CA ARG A 56 -8.02 3.73 7.45
C ARG A 56 -7.82 4.91 6.51
N ILE A 57 -8.08 4.72 5.21
CA ILE A 57 -7.99 5.80 4.22
C ILE A 57 -9.03 6.88 4.54
N ALA A 58 -10.26 6.49 4.90
CA ALA A 58 -11.32 7.43 5.25
C ALA A 58 -11.00 8.23 6.53
N GLU A 59 -10.50 7.56 7.57
CA GLU A 59 -10.09 8.22 8.82
C GLU A 59 -8.95 9.23 8.60
N ALA A 60 -7.94 8.84 7.82
CA ALA A 60 -6.82 9.72 7.46
C ALA A 60 -7.26 10.92 6.60
N SER A 61 -8.33 10.80 5.81
CA SER A 61 -8.82 11.89 4.97
C SER A 61 -9.38 13.10 5.74
N PHE A 62 -9.55 12.99 7.07
CA PHE A 62 -9.90 14.12 7.93
C PHE A 62 -8.70 15.02 8.26
N ASP A 63 -7.47 14.55 8.09
CA ASP A 63 -6.26 15.37 8.18
C ASP A 63 -5.97 16.02 6.82
N VAL A 64 -5.65 17.31 6.82
CA VAL A 64 -5.50 18.11 5.57
C VAL A 64 -4.29 17.67 4.76
N ASP A 65 -3.17 17.33 5.42
CA ASP A 65 -1.95 16.92 4.74
C ASP A 65 -2.10 15.50 4.17
N GLU A 66 -2.76 14.61 4.93
CA GLU A 66 -3.06 13.25 4.49
C GLU A 66 -4.11 13.21 3.37
N TYR A 67 -5.14 14.05 3.46
CA TYR A 67 -6.14 14.24 2.41
C TYR A 67 -5.47 14.61 1.08
N TRP A 68 -4.54 15.57 1.10
CA TRP A 68 -3.88 16.03 -0.12
C TRP A 68 -3.04 14.95 -0.79
N ARG A 69 -2.41 14.09 0.01
CA ARG A 69 -1.66 12.93 -0.47
C ARG A 69 -2.55 11.85 -1.05
N ILE A 70 -3.69 11.55 -0.41
CA ILE A 70 -4.68 10.59 -0.93
C ILE A 70 -5.19 11.08 -2.29
N VAL A 71 -5.58 12.35 -2.38
CA VAL A 71 -6.12 12.96 -3.61
C VAL A 71 -5.07 12.99 -4.72
N ASP A 72 -3.81 13.28 -4.41
CA ASP A 72 -2.73 13.23 -5.39
C ASP A 72 -2.54 11.82 -5.99
N VAL A 73 -2.59 10.77 -5.16
CA VAL A 73 -2.56 9.38 -5.66
C VAL A 73 -3.75 9.09 -6.58
N LEU A 74 -4.96 9.49 -6.17
CA LEU A 74 -6.17 9.29 -6.98
C LEU A 74 -6.10 10.01 -8.32
N HIS A 75 -5.63 11.26 -8.33
CA HIS A 75 -5.40 12.01 -9.56
C HIS A 75 -4.34 11.34 -10.44
N ARG A 76 -3.18 10.94 -9.90
CA ARG A 76 -2.15 10.23 -10.68
C ARG A 76 -2.66 8.94 -11.33
N ARG A 77 -3.63 8.26 -10.69
CA ARG A 77 -4.19 6.98 -11.15
C ARG A 77 -5.31 7.16 -12.18
N HIS A 78 -6.21 8.12 -11.96
CA HIS A 78 -7.49 8.23 -12.68
C HIS A 78 -7.66 9.54 -13.46
N ALA A 79 -6.74 10.50 -13.34
CA ALA A 79 -6.78 11.67 -14.20
C ALA A 79 -6.53 11.25 -15.66
N SER A 80 -7.53 11.52 -16.50
CA SER A 80 -7.47 11.44 -17.96
C SER A 80 -7.07 12.79 -18.52
#